data_AF-A6LJC1-F1
#
_entry.id   AF-A6LJC1-F1
#
_cell.length_a   1.000
_cell.length_b   1.000
_cell.length_c   1.000
_cell.angle_alpha   90.00
_cell.angle_beta   90.00
_cell.angle_gamma   90.00
#
_symmetry.space_group_name_H-M   'P 1'
#
loop_
_entity.id
_entity.type
_entity.pdbx_description
1 polymer ?
#
loop_
_entity_poly.entity_id
_entity_poly.type
_entity_poly.pdbx_seq_one_letter_code
_entity_poly.pdbx_strand_id
1 'polypeptide(L)'
;MFFDDIDDFESLDDFVNSIRNNVSCPECVQCGYCCKVTPCYYGKWDDEKERCEYLTEDNKCGIYGKIVEMEKDKEVKMFGSGCCLNYMNPERLKKLKK
;
A
#
# COMPACT_ATOMS: atom_id res chain seq x y z
N MET A 1 1.00 11.00 -37.65
CA MET A 1 -0.47 10.93 -37.56
C MET A 1 -0.82 9.68 -36.75
N PHE A 2 -0.52 9.70 -35.44
CA PHE A 2 -0.77 8.57 -34.52
C PHE A 2 -1.66 9.01 -33.34
N PHE A 3 -2.36 10.14 -33.49
CA PHE A 3 -3.12 10.79 -32.41
C PHE A 3 -4.37 11.53 -32.93
N ASP A 4 -4.95 11.10 -34.06
CA ASP A 4 -6.14 11.78 -34.63
C ASP A 4 -7.48 11.07 -34.32
N ASP A 5 -7.47 9.96 -33.55
CA ASP A 5 -8.67 9.21 -33.15
C ASP A 5 -8.84 9.18 -31.60
N ILE A 6 -8.67 10.32 -30.92
CA ILE A 6 -8.93 10.47 -29.47
C ILE A 6 -10.17 11.34 -29.28
N ASP A 7 -11.33 10.86 -29.74
CA ASP A 7 -12.64 11.44 -29.40
C ASP A 7 -13.42 10.60 -28.38
N ASP A 8 -12.85 9.48 -27.90
CA ASP A 8 -13.47 8.55 -26.93
C ASP A 8 -12.97 8.75 -25.47
N PHE A 9 -12.59 9.98 -25.13
CA PHE A 9 -12.03 10.33 -23.82
C PHE A 9 -13.06 10.25 -22.67
N GLU A 10 -14.37 10.37 -22.96
CA GLU A 10 -15.43 10.25 -21.93
C GLU A 10 -15.48 8.84 -21.29
N SER A 11 -15.08 7.80 -22.01
CA SER A 11 -15.05 6.43 -21.46
C SER A 11 -13.82 6.14 -20.59
N LEU A 12 -12.75 6.92 -20.73
CA LEU A 12 -11.50 6.70 -20.00
C LEU A 12 -11.65 7.09 -18.53
N ASP A 13 -12.31 8.22 -18.25
CA ASP A 13 -12.57 8.66 -16.88
C ASP A 13 -13.49 7.68 -16.14
N ASP A 14 -14.53 7.17 -16.80
CA ASP A 14 -15.41 6.15 -16.23
C ASP A 14 -14.69 4.81 -16.01
N PHE A 15 -13.78 4.43 -16.92
CA PHE A 15 -12.94 3.25 -16.74
C PHE A 15 -11.96 3.40 -15.57
N VAL A 16 -11.30 4.56 -15.45
CA VAL A 16 -10.39 4.86 -14.34
C VAL A 16 -11.15 4.89 -13.01
N ASN A 17 -12.35 5.48 -12.98
CA ASN A 17 -13.21 5.51 -11.81
C ASN A 17 -13.69 4.10 -11.41
N SER A 18 -14.03 3.26 -12.39
CA SER A 18 -14.40 1.86 -12.16
C SER A 18 -13.23 1.06 -11.55
N ILE A 19 -12.01 1.25 -12.04
CA ILE A 19 -10.83 0.59 -11.46
C ILE A 19 -10.55 1.10 -10.04
N ARG A 20 -10.59 2.42 -9.82
CA ARG A 20 -10.38 3.01 -8.48
C ARG A 20 -11.37 2.45 -7.46
N ASN A 21 -12.63 2.25 -7.86
CA ASN A 21 -13.68 1.76 -6.98
C ASN A 21 -13.69 0.22 -6.79
N ASN A 22 -13.08 -0.55 -7.70
CA ASN A 22 -13.08 -2.02 -7.65
C ASN A 22 -11.78 -2.65 -7.13
N VAL A 23 -10.70 -1.89 -6.95
CA VAL A 23 -9.44 -2.41 -6.39
C VAL A 23 -9.53 -2.40 -4.86
N SER A 24 -9.98 -3.52 -4.29
CA SER A 24 -9.96 -3.73 -2.85
C SER A 24 -8.56 -4.14 -2.39
N CYS A 25 -7.94 -3.31 -1.55
CA CYS A 25 -6.71 -3.70 -0.88
C CYS A 25 -6.96 -4.87 0.08
N PRO A 26 -6.12 -5.92 0.07
CA PRO A 26 -6.20 -6.96 1.08
C PRO A 26 -6.03 -6.41 2.49
N GLU A 27 -6.78 -6.98 3.45
CA GLU A 27 -6.61 -6.65 4.87
C GLU A 27 -5.17 -6.86 5.34
N CYS A 28 -4.68 -5.98 6.21
CA CYS A 28 -3.35 -6.12 6.79
C CYS A 28 -3.31 -7.30 7.77
N VAL A 29 -2.59 -8.37 7.42
CA VAL A 29 -2.38 -9.52 8.32
C VAL A 29 -1.22 -9.31 9.30
N GLN A 30 -0.66 -8.10 9.40
CA GLN A 30 0.46 -7.78 10.30
C GLN A 30 1.67 -8.71 10.09
N CYS A 31 2.06 -8.96 8.83
CA CYS A 31 3.23 -9.78 8.48
C CYS A 31 4.54 -8.96 8.44
N GLY A 32 4.48 -7.64 8.63
CA GLY A 32 5.64 -6.75 8.67
C GLY A 32 6.31 -6.49 7.32
N TYR A 33 5.81 -7.08 6.22
CA TYR A 33 6.40 -6.97 4.89
C TYR A 33 6.65 -5.51 4.46
N CYS A 34 5.68 -4.62 4.70
CA CYS A 34 5.80 -3.22 4.32
C CYS A 34 6.94 -2.48 5.02
N CYS A 35 7.35 -2.95 6.20
CA CYS A 35 8.45 -2.39 6.97
C CYS A 35 9.80 -3.04 6.65
N LYS A 36 9.84 -4.10 5.84
CA LYS A 36 11.06 -4.86 5.51
C LYS A 36 11.46 -4.75 4.05
N VAL A 37 10.53 -4.42 3.16
CA VAL A 37 10.76 -4.52 1.71
C VAL A 37 10.28 -3.30 0.93
N THR A 38 9.15 -2.70 1.33
CA THR A 38 8.52 -1.64 0.52
C THR A 38 8.92 -0.25 0.97
N PRO A 39 9.12 0.72 0.05
CA PRO A 39 9.29 2.11 0.42
C PRO A 39 8.12 2.64 1.25
N CYS A 40 8.41 3.37 2.32
CA CYS A 40 7.41 3.96 3.19
C CYS A 40 7.71 5.45 3.39
N TYR A 41 6.81 6.32 2.93
CA TYR A 41 6.93 7.78 3.06
C TYR A 41 6.96 8.28 4.52
N TYR A 42 6.47 7.47 5.45
CA TYR A 42 6.40 7.78 6.88
C TYR A 42 7.45 7.03 7.70
N GLY A 43 8.10 6.04 7.10
CA GLY A 43 9.06 5.16 7.77
C GLY A 43 10.42 5.82 7.90
N LYS A 44 11.24 5.29 8.81
CA LYS A 44 12.67 5.56 8.89
C LYS A 44 13.37 4.23 8.74
N TRP A 45 14.20 4.09 7.71
CA TRP A 45 14.92 2.86 7.44
C TRP A 45 16.14 2.77 8.38
N ASP A 46 16.30 1.61 9.03
CA ASP A 46 17.47 1.24 9.84
C ASP A 46 18.37 0.35 8.95
N ASP A 47 19.50 0.90 8.52
CA ASP A 47 20.45 0.18 7.65
C ASP A 47 21.12 -1.00 8.37
N GLU A 48 21.32 -0.92 9.69
CA GLU A 48 21.96 -1.99 10.46
C GLU A 48 21.02 -3.20 10.64
N LYS A 49 19.72 -2.94 10.81
CA LYS A 49 18.70 -3.98 11.00
C LYS A 49 17.97 -4.36 9.72
N GLU A 50 18.29 -3.71 8.61
CA GLU A 50 17.66 -3.87 7.28
C GLU A 50 16.12 -3.82 7.34
N ARG A 51 15.59 -2.87 8.12
CA ARG A 51 14.13 -2.72 8.30
C ARG A 51 13.75 -1.33 8.80
N CYS A 52 12.47 -1.00 8.73
CA CYS A 52 11.94 0.23 9.33
C CYS A 52 12.14 0.23 10.86
N GLU A 53 12.66 1.33 11.41
CA GLU A 53 12.85 1.56 12.85
C GLU A 53 11.55 1.42 13.65
N TYR A 54 10.41 1.71 13.03
CA TYR A 54 9.09 1.61 13.67
C TYR A 54 8.48 0.20 13.62
N LEU A 55 9.19 -0.80 13.10
CA LEU A 55 8.70 -2.17 13.11
C LEU A 55 8.78 -2.77 14.52
N THR A 56 7.61 -3.12 15.06
CA THR A 56 7.49 -3.79 16.36
C THR A 56 7.82 -5.29 16.26
N GLU A 57 8.07 -5.92 17.41
CA GLU A 57 8.32 -7.37 17.51
C GLU A 57 7.14 -8.22 16.98
N ASP A 58 5.91 -7.71 17.15
CA ASP A 58 4.68 -8.31 16.63
C ASP A 58 4.50 -8.19 15.10
N ASN A 59 5.50 -7.64 14.39
CA ASN A 59 5.42 -7.29 12.96
C ASN A 59 4.32 -6.26 12.63
N LYS A 60 4.01 -5.36 13.57
CA LYS A 60 3.10 -4.21 13.38
C LYS A 60 3.88 -2.91 13.18
N CYS A 61 3.27 -1.94 12.50
CA CYS A 61 3.79 -0.59 12.40
C CYS A 61 3.54 0.17 13.72
N GLY A 62 4.61 0.54 14.44
CA GLY A 62 4.54 1.22 15.73
C GLY A 62 3.98 2.64 15.68
N ILE A 63 3.94 3.26 14.50
CA ILE A 63 3.39 4.60 14.27
C ILE A 63 2.08 4.58 13.47
N TYR A 64 1.41 3.42 13.37
CA TYR A 64 0.19 3.25 12.59
C TYR A 64 -0.89 4.29 12.92
N GLY A 65 -1.21 4.45 14.22
CA GLY A 65 -2.24 5.40 14.65
C GLY A 65 -1.92 6.85 14.27
N LYS A 66 -0.64 7.24 14.33
CA LYS A 66 -0.18 8.56 13.89
C LYS A 66 -0.40 8.75 12.38
N ILE A 67 -0.07 7.75 11.57
CA ILE A 67 -0.23 7.82 10.12
C ILE A 67 -1.72 7.88 9.73
N VAL A 68 -2.55 7.06 10.37
CA VAL A 68 -4.01 7.08 10.15
C VAL A 68 -4.58 8.47 10.44
N GLU A 69 -4.16 9.12 11.52
CA GLU A 69 -4.61 10.48 11.84
C GLU A 69 -4.09 11.51 10.82
N MET A 70 -2.81 11.43 10.42
CA MET A 70 -2.23 12.32 9.41
C MET A 70 -2.87 12.21 8.02
N GLU A 71 -3.41 11.02 7.68
CA GLU A 71 -4.06 10.76 6.40
C GLU A 71 -5.59 10.74 6.47
N LYS A 72 -6.17 11.12 7.62
CA LYS A 72 -7.62 10.99 7.86
C LYS A 72 -8.46 11.75 6.83
N ASP A 73 -8.03 12.96 6.48
CA ASP A 73 -8.73 13.85 5.55
C ASP A 73 -8.21 13.75 4.10
N LYS A 74 -7.30 12.80 3.82
CA LYS A 74 -6.77 12.61 2.47
C LYS A 74 -7.64 11.64 1.68
N GLU A 75 -8.07 12.08 0.50
CA GLU A 75 -8.76 11.24 -0.48
C GLU A 75 -7.89 10.05 -0.92
N VAL A 76 -6.59 10.29 -1.11
CA VAL A 76 -5.60 9.26 -1.44
C VAL A 76 -4.65 9.04 -0.27
N LYS A 77 -4.65 7.81 0.26
CA LYS A 77 -3.77 7.38 1.36
C LYS A 77 -2.50 6.76 0.78
N MET A 78 -1.34 7.25 1.23
CA MET A 78 -0.04 6.72 0.81
C MET A 78 0.34 5.49 1.65
N PHE A 79 -0.17 5.43 2.88
CA PHE A 79 0.06 4.30 3.76
C PHE A 79 -0.76 3.07 3.36
N GLY A 80 -0.17 1.89 3.53
CA GLY A 80 -0.81 0.61 3.18
C GLY A 80 -0.54 0.12 1.76
N SER A 81 0.04 0.97 0.90
CA SER A 81 0.48 0.62 -0.46
C SER A 81 1.34 -0.65 -0.48
N GLY A 82 2.26 -0.84 0.47
CA GLY A 82 3.08 -2.06 0.53
C GLY A 82 2.28 -3.36 0.72
N CYS A 83 1.12 -3.32 1.38
CA CYS A 83 0.22 -4.47 1.49
C CYS A 83 -0.70 -4.60 0.27
N CYS A 84 -1.12 -3.48 -0.31
CA CYS A 84 -1.99 -3.42 -1.48
C CYS A 84 -1.30 -3.87 -2.78
N LEU A 85 -0.04 -3.47 -2.97
CA LEU A 85 0.71 -3.66 -4.21
C LEU A 85 1.24 -5.09 -4.37
N ASN A 86 1.15 -5.93 -3.34
CA ASN A 86 1.75 -7.26 -3.37
C ASN A 86 0.93 -8.31 -2.61
N TYR A 87 -0.25 -8.64 -3.16
CA TYR A 87 -1.19 -9.64 -2.61
C TYR A 87 -0.52 -11.02 -2.41
N MET A 88 0.44 -11.37 -3.26
CA MET A 88 1.16 -12.65 -3.23
C MET A 88 2.46 -12.59 -2.43
N ASN A 89 2.64 -11.59 -1.54
CA ASN A 89 3.88 -11.53 -0.77
C ASN A 89 4.03 -12.80 0.13
N PRO A 90 5.21 -13.44 0.16
CA PRO A 90 5.39 -14.73 0.84
C PRO A 90 5.07 -14.68 2.34
N GLU A 91 5.36 -13.57 3.01
CA GLU A 91 5.15 -13.41 4.46
C GLU A 91 3.65 -13.39 4.80
N ARG A 92 2.82 -12.77 3.96
CA ARG A 92 1.36 -12.83 4.05
C ARG A 92 0.86 -14.26 3.87
N LEU A 93 1.28 -14.93 2.80
CA LEU A 93 0.84 -16.29 2.49
C LEU A 93 1.22 -17.28 3.60
N LYS A 94 2.42 -17.16 4.18
CA LYS A 94 2.84 -17.95 5.34
C LYS A 94 1.94 -17.72 6.55
N LYS A 95 1.55 -16.47 6.82
CA LYS A 95 0.72 -16.13 7.98
C LYS A 95 -0.74 -16.56 7.81
N LEU A 96 -1.27 -16.55 6.58
CA LEU A 96 -2.63 -17.03 6.26
C LEU A 96 -2.77 -18.56 6.19
N LYS A 97 -1.66 -19.29 6.05
CA LYS A 97 -1.66 -20.78 6.03
C LYS A 97 -1.64 -21.41 7.44
N LYS A 98 -1.48 -20.61 8.49
CA LYS A 98 -1.61 -21.04 9.89
C LYS A 98 -3.07 -21.17 10.27
#